data_AF-A0A955CEY1-F1
#
_entry.id   AF-A0A955CEY1-F1
#
_cell.length_a   1.000
_cell.length_b   1.000
_cell.length_c   1.000
_cell.angle_alpha   90.00
_cell.angle_beta   90.00
_cell.angle_gamma   90.00
#
_symmetry.space_group_name_H-M   'P 1'
#
loop_
_entity.id
_entity.type
_entity.pdbx_description
1 polymer ?
#
loop_
_entity_poly.entity_id
_entity_poly.type
_entity_poly.pdbx_seq_one_letter_code
_entity_poly.pdbx_strand_id
1 'polypeptide(L)'
;MFLRNVVAFAIALAILLRAASSGAMTDEERRDYRENLLKTLPSAPEFEAWLGLTDELPPDFDALPRSNALPDPLQFIDGRRVTTHDEWQERRAEILQLFEKYMFGTLPPAPNIANVEVAETPHENYSLRDVTLHYGREGKAVMHLSMLIPQADGPLPTVIGPSLIGGFGNAAEVLLNRGYVTVSFAGSDFHDDTSVLPSLYPDFDFAKLPRRAWSIKAILNYLETVPQVDMDRVAVYGYSRDGKMATIAAAIDERIKGVVAGSTGVGGTLPFRLAGELNHAESIESTTRMFPDWFHPRLRYFSGREDRLPVDGNLLVALIAPRACLIHFNRNDEVGNTFGNEAAFRNALQLYAWLGASDKVGMLRRPGFHSSGIDLHAAVDFLDIAFGRSSATWHNDALFDWNWEAWRDRYGDSVDSVTPRDRFDGELLADDQGPIVSLDRWASKASAIKSTVQSALGTPPLQLDASNDARLRGRQFSPRAPASDGPDPGQLGPDVDAWVIRRGSGEFGWTREFNAHARRRTVRFNHVSGQLYLPADAPDDARLPTVVFLHGRSYPLGYMWVYRRDMHPILALAKEGFAVLAFDQTGFGSRMDETRSFYDRYPQWSRMGRMVQDVSAAIDVLQAEPQVD
;
A
#
# COMPACT_ATOMS: atom_id res chain seq x y z
N MET A 1 8.05 -37.10 4.57
CA MET A 1 8.02 -36.17 5.71
C MET A 1 6.92 -35.13 5.55
N PHE A 2 6.81 -34.47 4.39
CA PHE A 2 5.75 -33.50 4.03
C PHE A 2 4.30 -34.00 4.27
N LEU A 3 3.94 -35.20 3.80
CA LEU A 3 2.59 -35.76 4.00
C LEU A 3 2.22 -35.99 5.47
N ARG A 4 3.22 -36.25 6.33
CA ARG A 4 3.02 -36.53 7.75
C ARG A 4 2.75 -35.26 8.55
N ASN A 5 3.32 -34.12 8.10
CA ASN A 5 3.08 -32.80 8.67
C ASN A 5 1.74 -32.20 8.18
N VAL A 6 1.34 -32.47 6.93
CA VAL A 6 0.03 -32.02 6.39
C VAL A 6 -1.15 -32.72 7.08
N VAL A 7 -1.05 -34.04 7.33
CA VAL A 7 -2.12 -34.80 8.01
C VAL A 7 -2.16 -34.52 9.51
N ALA A 8 -1.01 -34.36 10.17
CA ALA A 8 -0.97 -33.99 11.59
C ALA A 8 -1.51 -32.56 11.84
N PHE A 9 -1.31 -31.63 10.89
CA PHE A 9 -1.78 -30.25 11.00
C PHE A 9 -3.24 -30.05 10.57
N ALA A 10 -3.75 -30.79 9.58
CA ALA A 10 -5.19 -30.80 9.28
C ALA A 10 -6.02 -31.24 10.50
N ILE A 11 -5.46 -32.15 11.30
CA ILE A 11 -6.04 -32.58 12.58
C ILE A 11 -5.86 -31.49 13.66
N ALA A 12 -4.71 -30.79 13.72
CA ALA A 12 -4.49 -29.71 14.70
C ALA A 12 -5.34 -28.46 14.42
N LEU A 13 -5.51 -28.03 13.17
CA LEU A 13 -6.39 -26.93 12.77
C LEU A 13 -7.86 -27.29 12.98
N ALA A 14 -8.25 -28.55 12.71
CA ALA A 14 -9.58 -29.04 13.02
C ALA A 14 -9.85 -29.19 14.54
N ILE A 15 -8.81 -29.42 15.37
CA ILE A 15 -8.92 -29.48 16.83
C ILE A 15 -8.91 -28.08 17.46
N LEU A 16 -8.13 -27.13 16.93
CA LEU A 16 -8.14 -25.72 17.34
C LEU A 16 -9.45 -25.01 16.95
N LEU A 17 -10.07 -25.40 15.83
CA LEU A 17 -11.42 -24.99 15.43
C LEU A 17 -12.55 -25.78 16.14
N ARG A 18 -12.22 -26.82 16.93
CA ARG A 18 -13.18 -27.63 17.70
C ARG A 18 -13.15 -27.38 19.20
N ALA A 19 -12.32 -26.47 19.69
CA ALA A 19 -12.58 -25.86 20.99
C ALA A 19 -13.81 -24.96 20.84
N ALA A 20 -14.99 -25.56 20.96
CA ALA A 20 -16.27 -24.87 21.02
C ALA A 20 -16.25 -23.95 22.25
N SER A 21 -15.69 -22.76 22.08
CA SER A 21 -15.96 -21.63 22.94
C SER A 21 -17.38 -21.16 22.63
N SER A 22 -18.09 -20.66 23.63
CA SER A 22 -19.46 -20.16 23.55
C SER A 22 -19.59 -18.86 22.73
N GLY A 23 -18.85 -18.71 21.64
CA GLY A 23 -18.74 -17.50 20.82
C GLY A 23 -18.25 -17.72 19.38
N ALA A 24 -18.31 -18.94 18.85
CA ALA A 24 -18.12 -19.19 17.42
C ALA A 24 -19.37 -18.76 16.64
N MET A 25 -19.22 -18.15 15.47
CA MET A 25 -20.37 -17.80 14.63
C MET A 25 -21.09 -19.06 14.15
N THR A 26 -22.40 -19.08 14.33
CA THR A 26 -23.30 -20.08 13.74
C THR A 26 -23.39 -19.92 12.22
N ASP A 27 -23.79 -20.97 11.50
CA ASP A 27 -24.01 -20.89 10.05
C ASP A 27 -25.14 -19.91 9.69
N GLU A 28 -26.11 -19.67 10.59
CA GLU A 28 -27.14 -18.65 10.42
C GLU A 28 -26.55 -17.25 10.48
N GLU A 29 -25.76 -16.92 11.50
CA GLU A 29 -25.06 -15.63 11.60
C GLU A 29 -24.11 -15.39 10.42
N ARG A 30 -23.47 -16.45 9.91
CA ARG A 30 -22.61 -16.38 8.72
C ARG A 30 -23.42 -16.13 7.44
N ARG A 31 -24.62 -16.71 7.31
CA ARG A 31 -25.55 -16.41 6.20
C ARG A 31 -26.06 -14.97 6.29
N ASP A 32 -26.47 -14.52 7.46
CA ASP A 32 -26.92 -13.14 7.69
C ASP A 32 -25.82 -12.13 7.35
N TYR A 33 -24.58 -12.41 7.75
CA TYR A 33 -23.42 -11.60 7.36
C TYR A 33 -23.27 -11.51 5.84
N ARG A 34 -23.32 -12.65 5.14
CA ARG A 34 -23.22 -12.72 3.68
C ARG A 34 -24.32 -11.89 3.01
N GLU A 35 -25.56 -12.03 3.46
CA GLU A 35 -26.67 -11.25 2.92
C GLU A 35 -26.50 -9.75 3.15
N ASN A 36 -26.06 -9.35 4.35
CA ASN A 36 -25.80 -7.95 4.65
C ASN A 36 -24.64 -7.37 3.82
N LEU A 37 -23.59 -8.16 3.59
CA LEU A 37 -22.47 -7.78 2.73
C LEU A 37 -22.93 -7.52 1.30
N LEU A 38 -23.78 -8.39 0.73
CA LEU A 38 -24.34 -8.23 -0.61
C LEU A 38 -25.29 -7.01 -0.73
N LYS A 39 -25.95 -6.62 0.35
CA LYS A 39 -26.79 -5.41 0.41
C LYS A 39 -25.98 -4.13 0.55
N THR A 40 -24.83 -4.18 1.22
CA THR A 40 -24.04 -3.01 1.62
C THR A 40 -22.99 -2.63 0.57
N LEU A 41 -22.29 -3.63 0.01
CA LEU A 41 -21.24 -3.39 -0.96
C LEU A 41 -21.82 -3.28 -2.38
N PRO A 42 -21.14 -2.56 -3.29
CA PRO A 42 -21.54 -2.57 -4.69
C PRO A 42 -21.50 -4.01 -5.26
N SER A 43 -22.39 -4.27 -6.23
CA SER A 43 -22.48 -5.57 -6.90
C SER A 43 -21.14 -5.97 -7.53
N ALA A 44 -20.83 -7.25 -7.44
CA ALA A 44 -19.63 -7.88 -8.00
C ALA A 44 -20.05 -9.21 -8.66
N PRO A 45 -20.42 -9.20 -9.96
CA PRO A 45 -21.05 -10.33 -10.64
C PRO A 45 -20.27 -11.64 -10.55
N GLU A 46 -18.93 -11.58 -10.61
CA GLU A 46 -18.07 -12.75 -10.52
C GLU A 46 -18.08 -13.38 -9.11
N PHE A 47 -18.15 -12.55 -8.07
CA PHE A 47 -18.30 -13.02 -6.69
C PHE A 47 -19.68 -13.65 -6.48
N GLU A 48 -20.74 -13.01 -6.98
CA GLU A 48 -22.11 -13.53 -6.91
C GLU A 48 -22.27 -14.85 -7.68
N ALA A 49 -21.62 -14.98 -8.84
CA ALA A 49 -21.57 -16.23 -9.60
C ALA A 49 -20.83 -17.34 -8.83
N TRP A 50 -19.69 -17.02 -8.21
CA TRP A 50 -18.96 -17.95 -7.35
C TRP A 50 -19.79 -18.41 -6.15
N LEU A 51 -20.54 -17.51 -5.51
CA LEU A 51 -21.48 -17.86 -4.45
C LEU A 51 -22.59 -18.78 -4.95
N GLY A 52 -23.14 -18.53 -6.13
CA GLY A 52 -24.16 -19.39 -6.73
C GLY A 52 -23.68 -20.82 -7.02
N LEU A 53 -22.39 -20.99 -7.27
CA LEU A 53 -21.78 -22.30 -7.52
C LEU A 53 -21.38 -23.04 -6.24
N THR A 54 -20.94 -22.33 -5.21
CA THR A 54 -20.30 -22.92 -4.02
C THR A 54 -21.17 -22.91 -2.78
N ASP A 55 -22.11 -21.96 -2.69
CA ASP A 55 -22.83 -21.57 -1.47
C ASP A 55 -21.90 -21.37 -0.26
N GLU A 56 -20.62 -21.03 -0.50
CA GLU A 56 -19.64 -20.95 0.57
C GLU A 56 -20.02 -19.85 1.57
N LEU A 57 -19.85 -20.12 2.87
CA LEU A 57 -20.11 -19.15 3.93
C LEU A 57 -18.83 -18.36 4.27
N PRO A 58 -18.94 -17.08 4.71
CA PRO A 58 -17.81 -16.32 5.23
C PRO A 58 -17.11 -17.08 6.36
N PRO A 59 -15.82 -16.83 6.66
CA PRO A 59 -15.19 -17.49 7.81
C PRO A 59 -15.90 -17.14 9.12
N ASP A 60 -15.74 -18.00 10.13
CA ASP A 60 -16.07 -17.63 11.50
C ASP A 60 -15.13 -16.50 11.94
N PHE A 61 -15.61 -15.26 11.91
CA PHE A 61 -14.80 -14.10 12.26
C PHE A 61 -14.45 -14.08 13.74
N ASP A 62 -15.24 -14.70 14.61
CA ASP A 62 -14.99 -14.70 16.05
C ASP A 62 -13.91 -15.70 16.46
N ALA A 63 -13.69 -16.73 15.63
CA ALA A 63 -12.52 -17.60 15.73
C ALA A 63 -11.22 -16.97 15.18
N LEU A 64 -11.29 -15.84 14.46
CA LEU A 64 -10.12 -15.16 13.90
C LEU A 64 -9.59 -14.07 14.86
N PRO A 65 -8.26 -13.89 14.94
CA PRO A 65 -7.67 -12.83 15.75
C PRO A 65 -8.15 -11.47 15.27
N ARG A 66 -8.38 -10.56 16.22
CA ARG A 66 -8.78 -9.19 15.95
C ARG A 66 -7.64 -8.24 16.27
N SER A 67 -7.08 -7.59 15.25
CA SER A 67 -5.99 -6.63 15.41
C SER A 67 -6.05 -5.53 14.36
N ASN A 68 -6.01 -4.28 14.83
CA ASN A 68 -5.79 -3.10 13.99
C ASN A 68 -4.32 -2.94 13.59
N ALA A 69 -3.39 -3.58 14.32
CA ALA A 69 -1.98 -3.63 13.97
C ALA A 69 -1.72 -4.71 12.91
N LEU A 70 -0.59 -4.59 12.20
CA LEU A 70 -0.12 -5.61 11.27
C LEU A 70 0.13 -6.94 12.02
N PRO A 71 -0.27 -8.09 11.46
CA PRO A 71 0.04 -9.40 12.05
C PRO A 71 1.55 -9.57 12.27
N ASP A 72 1.95 -10.07 13.43
CA ASP A 72 3.36 -10.31 13.76
C ASP A 72 3.87 -11.57 13.03
N PRO A 73 4.97 -11.50 12.24
CA PRO A 73 5.56 -12.68 11.60
C PRO A 73 6.10 -13.70 12.61
N LEU A 74 6.46 -13.29 13.82
CA LEU A 74 6.98 -14.14 14.89
C LEU A 74 5.90 -14.59 15.89
N GLN A 75 4.62 -14.51 15.51
CA GLN A 75 3.51 -15.01 16.33
C GLN A 75 2.56 -15.88 15.50
N PHE A 76 2.25 -17.09 15.98
CA PHE A 76 1.23 -17.98 15.42
C PHE A 76 -0.18 -17.42 15.61
N ILE A 77 -1.16 -17.92 14.84
CA ILE A 77 -2.54 -17.45 14.95
C ILE A 77 -3.17 -17.76 16.32
N ASP A 78 -2.69 -18.80 16.99
CA ASP A 78 -3.09 -19.22 18.35
C ASP A 78 -2.47 -18.35 19.47
N GLY A 79 -1.62 -17.38 19.11
CA GLY A 79 -0.95 -16.46 20.01
C GLY A 79 0.43 -16.92 20.50
N ARG A 80 0.85 -18.16 20.20
CA ARG A 80 2.18 -18.67 20.55
C ARG A 80 3.28 -17.90 19.82
N ARG A 81 4.39 -17.60 20.51
CA ARG A 81 5.54 -16.90 19.91
C ARG A 81 6.51 -17.87 19.25
N VAL A 82 7.12 -17.42 18.16
CA VAL A 82 8.26 -18.08 17.51
C VAL A 82 9.54 -17.67 18.23
N THR A 83 10.31 -18.66 18.67
CA THR A 83 11.57 -18.45 19.42
C THR A 83 12.75 -19.19 18.79
N THR A 84 12.50 -20.16 17.90
CA THR A 84 13.53 -20.97 17.24
C THR A 84 13.35 -21.01 15.72
N HIS A 85 14.42 -21.35 14.99
CA HIS A 85 14.37 -21.48 13.53
C HIS A 85 13.39 -22.57 13.05
N ASP A 86 13.25 -23.67 13.80
CA ASP A 86 12.29 -24.73 13.46
C ASP A 86 10.84 -24.24 13.62
N GLU A 87 10.54 -23.52 14.70
CA GLU A 87 9.24 -22.86 14.89
C GLU A 87 8.97 -21.82 13.80
N TRP A 88 10.00 -21.13 13.30
CA TRP A 88 9.85 -20.24 12.15
C TRP A 88 9.43 -21.00 10.89
N GLN A 89 9.99 -22.19 10.62
CA GLN A 89 9.55 -22.99 9.47
C GLN A 89 8.09 -23.44 9.59
N GLU A 90 7.65 -23.79 10.81
CA GLU A 90 6.24 -24.08 11.09
C GLU A 90 5.35 -22.86 10.86
N ARG A 91 5.75 -21.69 11.39
CA ARG A 91 5.02 -20.44 11.21
C ARG A 91 4.96 -20.01 9.75
N ARG A 92 6.07 -20.15 9.02
CA ARG A 92 6.12 -19.88 7.58
C ARG A 92 5.12 -20.74 6.80
N ALA A 93 5.03 -22.02 7.14
CA ALA A 93 4.04 -22.92 6.55
C ALA A 93 2.60 -22.52 6.91
N GLU A 94 2.33 -22.11 8.16
CA GLU A 94 1.03 -21.59 8.59
C GLU A 94 0.65 -20.32 7.80
N ILE A 95 1.57 -19.36 7.67
CA ILE A 95 1.35 -18.11 6.90
C ILE A 95 0.98 -18.44 5.45
N LEU A 96 1.72 -19.35 4.80
CA LEU A 96 1.45 -19.74 3.42
C LEU A 96 0.06 -20.39 3.28
N GLN A 97 -0.33 -21.27 4.20
CA GLN A 97 -1.66 -21.89 4.20
C GLN A 97 -2.78 -20.87 4.40
N LEU A 98 -2.56 -19.84 5.23
CA LEU A 98 -3.52 -18.75 5.40
C LEU A 98 -3.66 -17.91 4.12
N PHE A 99 -2.55 -17.65 3.41
CA PHE A 99 -2.60 -17.00 2.10
C PHE A 99 -3.34 -17.88 1.07
N GLU A 100 -3.04 -19.17 0.98
CA GLU A 100 -3.77 -20.11 0.11
C GLU A 100 -5.27 -20.11 0.40
N LYS A 101 -5.65 -20.20 1.68
CA LYS A 101 -7.06 -20.23 2.09
C LYS A 101 -7.82 -18.95 1.74
N TYR A 102 -7.25 -17.78 2.06
CA TYR A 102 -8.01 -16.53 2.02
C TYR A 102 -7.74 -15.66 0.80
N MET A 103 -6.64 -15.86 0.09
CA MET A 103 -6.18 -14.91 -0.94
C MET A 103 -5.70 -15.57 -2.23
N PHE A 104 -4.99 -16.70 -2.17
CA PHE A 104 -4.41 -17.30 -3.38
C PHE A 104 -5.31 -18.35 -4.02
N GLY A 105 -6.07 -19.10 -3.23
CA GLY A 105 -6.59 -20.40 -3.63
C GLY A 105 -5.52 -21.50 -3.49
N THR A 106 -5.97 -22.74 -3.57
CA THR A 106 -5.14 -23.95 -3.44
C THR A 106 -4.22 -24.07 -4.66
N LEU A 107 -2.91 -24.12 -4.42
CA LEU A 107 -1.92 -24.20 -5.50
C LEU A 107 -1.67 -25.68 -5.91
N PRO A 108 -1.55 -25.98 -7.22
CA PRO A 108 -1.12 -27.30 -7.67
C PRO A 108 0.30 -27.66 -7.21
N PRO A 109 0.67 -28.95 -7.19
CA PRO A 109 2.06 -29.36 -7.00
C PRO A 109 2.96 -28.78 -8.10
N ALA A 110 4.27 -28.72 -7.85
CA ALA A 110 5.22 -28.18 -8.83
C ALA A 110 5.04 -28.84 -10.22
N PRO A 111 5.02 -28.05 -11.30
CA PRO A 111 4.82 -28.59 -12.64
C PRO A 111 6.04 -29.35 -13.11
N ASN A 112 5.84 -30.39 -13.92
CA ASN A 112 6.91 -31.02 -14.68
C ASN A 112 7.02 -30.39 -16.07
N ILE A 113 8.23 -30.39 -16.64
CA ILE A 113 8.47 -30.03 -18.04
C ILE A 113 8.39 -31.30 -18.87
N ALA A 114 7.55 -31.30 -19.91
CA ALA A 114 7.38 -32.41 -20.84
C ALA A 114 8.23 -32.25 -22.09
N ASN A 115 8.33 -31.03 -22.62
CA ASN A 115 9.13 -30.71 -23.81
C ASN A 115 9.62 -29.25 -23.75
N VAL A 116 10.76 -29.00 -24.38
CA VAL A 116 11.37 -27.66 -24.50
C VAL A 116 11.79 -27.46 -25.95
N GLU A 117 11.27 -26.41 -26.59
CA GLU A 117 11.71 -25.96 -27.90
C GLU A 117 12.51 -24.68 -27.73
N VAL A 118 13.67 -24.59 -28.39
CA VAL A 118 14.61 -23.47 -28.25
C VAL A 118 15.02 -22.96 -29.63
N ALA A 119 14.93 -21.65 -29.83
CA ALA A 119 15.53 -20.94 -30.96
C ALA A 119 16.50 -19.88 -30.42
N GLU A 120 17.75 -19.89 -30.89
CA GLU A 120 18.77 -18.94 -30.45
C GLU A 120 19.26 -18.09 -31.62
N THR A 121 19.24 -16.77 -31.42
CA THR A 121 19.70 -15.75 -32.37
C THR A 121 20.89 -15.00 -31.75
N PRO A 122 22.10 -15.11 -32.31
CA PRO A 122 23.26 -14.40 -31.79
C PRO A 122 23.24 -12.92 -32.19
N HIS A 123 23.66 -12.06 -31.26
CA HIS A 123 23.97 -10.65 -31.49
C HIS A 123 25.44 -10.37 -31.09
N GLU A 124 25.92 -9.16 -31.36
CA GLU A 124 27.32 -8.79 -31.11
C GLU A 124 27.74 -8.99 -29.64
N ASN A 125 26.90 -8.59 -28.67
CA ASN A 125 27.24 -8.60 -27.23
C ASN A 125 26.34 -9.50 -26.37
N TYR A 126 25.33 -10.15 -26.95
CA TYR A 126 24.40 -11.04 -26.24
C TYR A 126 23.78 -12.06 -27.21
N SER A 127 23.09 -13.09 -26.71
CA SER A 127 22.19 -13.92 -27.51
C SER A 127 20.73 -13.74 -27.08
N LEU A 128 19.84 -13.75 -28.06
CA LEU A 128 18.39 -13.85 -27.86
C LEU A 128 18.01 -15.33 -27.94
N ARG A 129 17.38 -15.85 -26.89
CA ARG A 129 16.89 -17.24 -26.85
C ARG A 129 15.39 -17.26 -26.59
N ASP A 130 14.62 -17.61 -27.62
CA ASP A 130 13.19 -17.83 -27.52
C ASP A 130 12.93 -19.29 -27.16
N VAL A 131 12.09 -19.51 -26.16
CA VAL A 131 11.82 -20.84 -25.58
C VAL A 131 10.33 -21.08 -25.49
N THR A 132 9.88 -22.23 -25.97
CA THR A 132 8.51 -22.73 -25.76
C THR A 132 8.59 -23.92 -24.81
N LEU A 133 8.05 -23.75 -23.60
CA LEU A 133 7.96 -24.80 -22.59
C LEU A 133 6.59 -25.46 -22.65
N HIS A 134 6.57 -26.78 -22.86
CA HIS A 134 5.38 -27.61 -22.65
C HIS A 134 5.45 -28.22 -21.27
N TYR A 135 4.49 -27.91 -20.40
CA TYR A 135 4.56 -28.21 -18.96
C TYR A 135 3.20 -28.59 -18.37
N GLY A 136 3.21 -28.96 -17.09
CA GLY A 136 2.00 -29.29 -16.34
C GLY A 136 1.44 -30.68 -16.66
N ARG A 137 0.15 -30.91 -16.34
CA ARG A 137 -0.50 -32.22 -16.56
C ARG A 137 -0.42 -32.61 -18.04
N GLU A 138 0.26 -33.73 -18.29
CA GLU A 138 0.48 -34.30 -19.64
C GLU A 138 1.18 -33.36 -20.63
N GLY A 139 1.88 -32.32 -20.16
CA GLY A 139 2.55 -31.35 -21.03
C GLY A 139 1.60 -30.46 -21.83
N LYS A 140 0.34 -30.33 -21.40
CA LYS A 140 -0.71 -29.60 -22.14
C LYS A 140 -0.70 -28.09 -21.94
N ALA A 141 0.02 -27.58 -20.94
CA ALA A 141 0.22 -26.14 -20.80
C ALA A 141 1.44 -25.72 -21.62
N VAL A 142 1.34 -24.58 -22.30
CA VAL A 142 2.44 -23.99 -23.05
C VAL A 142 2.84 -22.68 -22.36
N MET A 143 4.13 -22.40 -22.27
CA MET A 143 4.66 -21.12 -21.79
C MET A 143 5.75 -20.63 -22.74
N HIS A 144 5.55 -19.44 -23.29
CA HIS A 144 6.54 -18.76 -24.11
C HIS A 144 7.46 -17.89 -23.23
N LEU A 145 8.76 -18.05 -23.43
CA LEU A 145 9.82 -17.26 -22.79
C LEU A 145 10.71 -16.62 -23.85
N SER A 146 11.28 -15.47 -23.50
CA SER A 146 12.36 -14.85 -24.27
C SER A 146 13.48 -14.46 -23.32
N MET A 147 14.71 -14.92 -23.61
CA MET A 147 15.88 -14.69 -22.79
C MET A 147 16.89 -13.82 -23.55
N LEU A 148 17.46 -12.84 -22.86
CA LEU A 148 18.65 -12.12 -23.33
C LEU A 148 19.81 -12.53 -22.44
N ILE A 149 20.84 -13.11 -23.05
CA ILE A 149 21.99 -13.70 -22.36
C ILE A 149 23.24 -12.91 -22.78
N PRO A 150 23.84 -12.09 -21.90
CA PRO A 150 25.03 -11.35 -22.28
C PRO A 150 26.21 -12.31 -22.51
N GLN A 151 27.11 -11.95 -23.43
CA GLN A 151 28.33 -12.71 -23.65
C GLN A 151 29.27 -12.50 -22.46
N ALA A 152 29.37 -13.49 -21.59
CA ALA A 152 30.25 -13.48 -20.42
C ALA A 152 30.62 -14.91 -20.02
N ASP A 153 31.73 -15.02 -19.27
CA ASP A 153 32.20 -16.30 -18.75
C ASP A 153 31.44 -16.70 -17.46
N GLY A 154 31.03 -17.96 -17.40
CA GLY A 154 30.40 -18.55 -16.21
C GLY A 154 28.90 -18.29 -16.08
N PRO A 155 28.28 -18.85 -15.03
CA PRO A 155 26.87 -18.66 -14.75
C PRO A 155 26.59 -17.23 -14.27
N LEU A 156 25.49 -16.65 -14.73
CA LEU A 156 25.16 -15.25 -14.56
C LEU A 156 23.91 -15.06 -13.70
N PRO A 157 23.85 -13.99 -12.88
CA PRO A 157 22.63 -13.66 -12.16
C PRO A 157 21.50 -13.42 -13.16
N THR A 158 20.27 -13.76 -12.79
CA THR A 158 19.14 -13.78 -13.71
C THR A 158 17.97 -13.02 -13.13
N VAL A 159 17.28 -12.19 -13.93
CA VAL A 159 16.03 -11.54 -13.53
C VAL A 159 14.89 -12.00 -14.42
N ILE A 160 13.82 -12.48 -13.79
CA ILE A 160 12.59 -12.92 -14.46
C ILE A 160 11.53 -11.80 -14.39
N GLY A 161 10.90 -11.48 -15.51
CA GLY A 161 9.83 -10.48 -15.64
C GLY A 161 8.64 -11.00 -16.46
N PRO A 162 7.41 -10.53 -16.23
CA PRO A 162 6.20 -11.21 -16.73
C PRO A 162 5.63 -10.76 -18.08
N SER A 163 6.36 -9.95 -18.85
CA SER A 163 5.86 -9.50 -20.14
C SER A 163 6.82 -9.78 -21.28
N LEU A 164 6.35 -10.51 -22.30
CA LEU A 164 7.01 -10.61 -23.60
C LEU A 164 6.81 -9.35 -24.45
N ILE A 165 5.69 -8.66 -24.26
CA ILE A 165 5.34 -7.46 -25.05
C ILE A 165 6.03 -6.27 -24.41
N GLY A 166 7.07 -5.79 -25.07
CA GLY A 166 7.96 -4.78 -24.51
C GLY A 166 9.05 -5.36 -23.61
N GLY A 167 8.99 -6.63 -23.20
CA GLY A 167 10.05 -7.26 -22.39
C GLY A 167 10.29 -6.53 -21.06
N PHE A 168 11.55 -6.29 -20.76
CA PHE A 168 11.99 -5.30 -19.76
C PHE A 168 11.99 -3.86 -20.32
N GLY A 169 11.72 -3.65 -21.60
CA GLY A 169 11.84 -2.36 -22.28
C GLY A 169 13.27 -1.84 -22.18
N ASN A 170 13.42 -0.54 -21.87
CA ASN A 170 14.72 0.05 -21.53
C ASN A 170 15.41 -0.63 -20.33
N ALA A 171 14.69 -1.43 -19.52
CA ALA A 171 15.28 -2.16 -18.41
C ALA A 171 16.16 -3.35 -18.83
N ALA A 172 15.97 -3.88 -20.05
CA ALA A 172 16.79 -4.99 -20.56
C ALA A 172 18.26 -4.56 -20.69
N GLU A 173 18.48 -3.37 -21.24
CA GLU A 173 19.83 -2.82 -21.45
C GLU A 173 20.56 -2.61 -20.13
N VAL A 174 19.89 -2.05 -19.11
CA VAL A 174 20.50 -1.85 -17.78
C VAL A 174 20.90 -3.18 -17.13
N LEU A 175 20.06 -4.21 -17.25
CA LEU A 175 20.36 -5.54 -16.72
C LEU A 175 21.53 -6.21 -17.47
N LEU A 176 21.51 -6.19 -18.81
CA LEU A 176 22.59 -6.74 -19.62
C LEU A 176 23.93 -6.05 -19.36
N ASN A 177 23.95 -4.72 -19.27
CA ASN A 177 25.15 -3.94 -18.94
C ASN A 177 25.70 -4.22 -17.54
N ARG A 178 24.88 -4.79 -16.64
CA ARG A 178 25.27 -5.23 -15.30
C ARG A 178 25.56 -6.74 -15.23
N GLY A 179 25.56 -7.43 -16.37
CA GLY A 179 25.88 -8.85 -16.50
C GLY A 179 24.75 -9.79 -16.05
N TYR A 180 23.50 -9.33 -16.10
CA TYR A 180 22.33 -10.16 -15.81
C TYR A 180 21.76 -10.81 -17.08
N VAL A 181 21.36 -12.07 -16.97
CA VAL A 181 20.42 -12.69 -17.91
C VAL A 181 19.04 -12.13 -17.63
N THR A 182 18.32 -11.73 -18.67
CA THR A 182 16.91 -11.34 -18.55
C THR A 182 16.03 -12.46 -19.05
N VAL A 183 14.97 -12.82 -18.32
CA VAL A 183 13.96 -13.80 -18.75
C VAL A 183 12.60 -13.12 -18.75
N SER A 184 12.00 -12.93 -19.92
CA SER A 184 10.63 -12.45 -20.07
C SER A 184 9.70 -13.62 -20.36
N PHE A 185 8.48 -13.63 -19.82
CA PHE A 185 7.51 -14.70 -20.10
C PHE A 185 6.09 -14.16 -20.35
N ALA A 186 5.20 -14.98 -20.92
CA ALA A 186 3.81 -14.63 -21.18
C ALA A 186 2.93 -14.75 -19.92
N GLY A 187 3.11 -13.83 -18.96
CA GLY A 187 2.41 -13.82 -17.68
C GLY A 187 1.76 -12.48 -17.33
N SER A 188 1.30 -11.72 -18.34
CA SER A 188 0.77 -10.36 -18.16
C SER A 188 -0.61 -10.20 -18.80
N ASP A 189 -1.27 -9.07 -18.55
CA ASP A 189 -2.61 -8.81 -19.12
C ASP A 189 -2.62 -8.66 -20.65
N PHE A 190 -1.46 -8.40 -21.26
CA PHE A 190 -1.32 -8.32 -22.72
C PHE A 190 -1.08 -9.67 -23.38
N HIS A 191 -0.50 -10.62 -22.63
CA HIS A 191 -0.21 -11.96 -23.09
C HIS A 191 -0.09 -12.90 -21.88
N ASP A 192 -1.06 -13.80 -21.72
CA ASP A 192 -1.20 -14.68 -20.55
C ASP A 192 -1.41 -16.15 -20.95
N ASP A 193 -0.28 -16.87 -21.08
CA ASP A 193 -0.24 -18.30 -21.35
C ASP A 193 -0.77 -19.17 -20.19
N THR A 194 -0.94 -18.57 -19.01
CA THR A 194 -1.41 -19.28 -17.81
C THR A 194 -2.92 -19.45 -17.78
N SER A 195 -3.65 -18.79 -18.68
CA SER A 195 -5.12 -18.78 -18.74
C SER A 195 -5.77 -20.15 -18.94
N VAL A 196 -5.06 -21.12 -19.52
CA VAL A 196 -5.53 -22.50 -19.73
C VAL A 196 -5.47 -23.35 -18.45
N LEU A 197 -4.67 -22.96 -17.45
CA LEU A 197 -4.39 -23.80 -16.29
C LEU A 197 -5.61 -24.17 -15.44
N PRO A 198 -6.62 -23.31 -15.22
CA PRO A 198 -7.81 -23.70 -14.47
C PRO A 198 -8.54 -24.92 -15.07
N SER A 199 -8.56 -25.04 -16.40
CA SER A 199 -9.15 -26.20 -17.08
C SER A 199 -8.29 -27.46 -16.97
N LEU A 200 -6.96 -27.31 -16.85
CA LEU A 200 -6.03 -28.43 -16.66
C LEU A 200 -5.98 -28.91 -15.20
N TYR A 201 -6.25 -28.02 -14.25
CA TYR A 201 -6.22 -28.26 -12.81
C TYR A 201 -7.58 -27.98 -12.15
N PRO A 202 -8.67 -28.67 -12.55
CA PRO A 202 -10.03 -28.40 -12.04
C PRO A 202 -10.19 -28.70 -10.54
N ASP A 203 -9.28 -29.47 -9.95
CA ASP A 203 -9.27 -29.81 -8.53
C ASP A 203 -8.65 -28.70 -7.66
N PHE A 204 -8.19 -27.60 -8.27
CA PHE A 204 -7.51 -26.48 -7.63
C PHE A 204 -8.21 -25.15 -7.96
N ASP A 205 -8.23 -24.22 -7.02
CA ASP A 205 -8.97 -22.95 -7.09
C ASP A 205 -8.04 -21.70 -7.04
N PHE A 206 -6.76 -21.86 -7.40
CA PHE A 206 -5.81 -20.75 -7.53
C PHE A 206 -6.28 -19.59 -8.45
N ALA A 207 -6.27 -18.37 -7.92
CA ALA A 207 -6.67 -17.16 -8.63
C ALA A 207 -5.62 -16.69 -9.66
N LYS A 208 -5.94 -15.68 -10.48
CA LYS A 208 -5.12 -15.25 -11.63
C LYS A 208 -3.68 -14.89 -11.26
N LEU A 209 -3.45 -14.03 -10.27
CA LEU A 209 -2.08 -13.61 -9.91
C LEU A 209 -1.28 -14.74 -9.26
N PRO A 210 -1.82 -15.50 -8.28
CA PRO A 210 -1.17 -16.70 -7.76
C PRO A 210 -0.87 -17.76 -8.82
N ARG A 211 -1.77 -17.95 -9.79
CA ARG A 211 -1.57 -18.85 -10.93
C ARG A 211 -0.39 -18.43 -11.79
N ARG A 212 -0.31 -17.14 -12.16
CA ARG A 212 0.84 -16.58 -12.89
C ARG A 212 2.14 -16.75 -12.10
N ALA A 213 2.11 -16.48 -10.80
CA ALA A 213 3.24 -16.70 -9.91
C ALA A 213 3.67 -18.17 -9.84
N TRP A 214 2.71 -19.10 -9.77
CA TRP A 214 2.97 -20.54 -9.76
C TRP A 214 3.61 -21.01 -11.08
N SER A 215 3.24 -20.44 -12.22
CA SER A 215 3.85 -20.80 -13.51
C SER A 215 5.34 -20.48 -13.59
N ILE A 216 5.85 -19.54 -12.79
CA ILE A 216 7.30 -19.27 -12.68
C ILE A 216 8.07 -20.51 -12.21
N LYS A 217 7.42 -21.46 -11.50
CA LYS A 217 8.04 -22.74 -11.13
C LYS A 217 8.51 -23.54 -12.34
N ALA A 218 7.76 -23.52 -13.45
CA ALA A 218 8.16 -24.19 -14.69
C ALA A 218 9.37 -23.50 -15.33
N ILE A 219 9.43 -22.17 -15.25
CA ILE A 219 10.56 -21.38 -15.72
C ILE A 219 11.80 -21.74 -14.90
N LEU A 220 11.71 -21.76 -13.58
CA LEU A 220 12.82 -22.12 -12.69
C LEU A 220 13.32 -23.56 -12.97
N ASN A 221 12.43 -24.52 -13.19
CA ASN A 221 12.82 -25.89 -13.58
C ASN A 221 13.62 -25.90 -14.90
N TYR A 222 13.26 -25.03 -15.85
CA TYR A 222 14.02 -24.91 -17.10
C TYR A 222 15.37 -24.23 -16.86
N LEU A 223 15.41 -23.15 -16.07
CA LEU A 223 16.65 -22.42 -15.78
C LEU A 223 17.70 -23.27 -15.05
N GLU A 224 17.29 -24.25 -14.24
CA GLU A 224 18.19 -25.26 -13.66
C GLU A 224 18.97 -26.08 -14.71
N THR A 225 18.49 -26.11 -15.95
CA THR A 225 19.15 -26.80 -17.08
C THR A 225 20.00 -25.88 -17.95
N VAL A 226 19.96 -24.56 -17.71
CA VAL A 226 20.65 -23.55 -18.52
C VAL A 226 22.01 -23.22 -17.88
N PRO A 227 23.16 -23.63 -18.48
CA PRO A 227 24.47 -23.48 -17.84
C PRO A 227 24.92 -22.02 -17.69
N GLN A 228 24.34 -21.10 -18.46
CA GLN A 228 24.58 -19.65 -18.34
C GLN A 228 23.87 -19.02 -17.13
N VAL A 229 23.00 -19.74 -16.43
CA VAL A 229 22.19 -19.19 -15.33
C VAL A 229 22.78 -19.60 -13.98
N ASP A 230 22.98 -18.61 -13.12
CA ASP A 230 23.33 -18.81 -11.72
C ASP A 230 22.06 -18.92 -10.86
N MET A 231 21.71 -20.16 -10.49
CA MET A 231 20.54 -20.45 -9.66
C MET A 231 20.65 -19.89 -8.22
N ASP A 232 21.85 -19.52 -7.75
CA ASP A 232 22.04 -18.85 -6.46
C ASP A 232 21.83 -17.33 -6.56
N ARG A 233 21.54 -16.81 -7.76
CA ARG A 233 21.33 -15.37 -8.02
C ARG A 233 20.18 -15.12 -9.00
N VAL A 234 19.07 -15.84 -8.82
CA VAL A 234 17.82 -15.60 -9.57
C VAL A 234 16.93 -14.62 -8.82
N ALA A 235 16.51 -13.54 -9.48
CA ALA A 235 15.52 -12.61 -8.99
C ALA A 235 14.25 -12.60 -9.84
N VAL A 236 13.14 -12.13 -9.27
CA VAL A 236 11.91 -11.80 -10.00
C VAL A 236 11.61 -10.31 -9.87
N TYR A 237 11.06 -9.72 -10.92
CA TYR A 237 10.69 -8.31 -10.97
C TYR A 237 9.25 -8.16 -11.45
N GLY A 238 8.54 -7.18 -10.90
CA GLY A 238 7.27 -6.73 -11.45
C GLY A 238 6.89 -5.35 -10.92
N TYR A 239 5.98 -4.69 -11.63
CA TYR A 239 5.45 -3.38 -11.27
C TYR A 239 3.92 -3.41 -11.22
N SER A 240 3.30 -2.72 -10.25
CA SER A 240 1.84 -2.74 -10.07
C SER A 240 1.31 -4.16 -9.82
N ARG A 241 0.30 -4.61 -10.56
CA ARG A 241 -0.23 -5.98 -10.52
C ARG A 241 0.85 -7.05 -10.68
N ASP A 242 1.85 -6.79 -11.51
CA ASP A 242 2.95 -7.71 -11.78
C ASP A 242 3.92 -7.75 -10.60
N GLY A 243 4.04 -6.65 -9.86
CA GLY A 243 4.76 -6.60 -8.59
C GLY A 243 4.08 -7.45 -7.51
N LYS A 244 2.74 -7.45 -7.46
CA LYS A 244 1.97 -8.38 -6.61
C LYS A 244 2.32 -9.83 -6.96
N MET A 245 2.23 -10.19 -8.25
CA MET A 245 2.55 -11.53 -8.76
C MET A 245 4.00 -11.94 -8.47
N ALA A 246 4.99 -11.08 -8.74
CA ALA A 246 6.40 -11.35 -8.47
C ALA A 246 6.67 -11.59 -6.97
N THR A 247 6.00 -10.84 -6.09
CA THR A 247 6.11 -11.02 -4.63
C THR A 247 5.52 -12.37 -4.22
N ILE A 248 4.36 -12.76 -4.77
CA ILE A 248 3.76 -14.09 -4.54
C ILE A 248 4.70 -15.19 -5.02
N ALA A 249 5.29 -15.06 -6.21
CA ALA A 249 6.21 -16.05 -6.77
C ALA A 249 7.41 -16.27 -5.84
N ALA A 250 8.02 -15.18 -5.36
CA ALA A 250 9.11 -15.24 -4.40
C ALA A 250 8.67 -15.88 -3.08
N ALA A 251 7.44 -15.64 -2.61
CA ALA A 251 6.92 -16.26 -1.39
C ALA A 251 6.72 -17.79 -1.52
N ILE A 252 6.25 -18.27 -2.68
CA ILE A 252 5.90 -19.68 -2.90
C ILE A 252 7.04 -20.53 -3.48
N ASP A 253 8.15 -19.95 -3.92
CA ASP A 253 9.32 -20.66 -4.43
C ASP A 253 10.65 -20.10 -3.90
N GLU A 254 11.36 -20.90 -3.11
CA GLU A 254 12.60 -20.50 -2.44
C GLU A 254 13.85 -20.52 -3.34
N ARG A 255 13.71 -20.98 -4.59
CA ARG A 255 14.78 -20.86 -5.60
C ARG A 255 14.96 -19.42 -6.06
N ILE A 256 13.93 -18.58 -5.96
CA ILE A 256 14.03 -17.14 -6.22
C ILE A 256 14.81 -16.49 -5.07
N LYS A 257 16.01 -15.99 -5.31
CA LYS A 257 16.89 -15.41 -4.28
C LYS A 257 16.66 -13.91 -4.05
N GLY A 258 15.93 -13.24 -4.94
CA GLY A 258 15.55 -11.84 -4.76
C GLY A 258 14.23 -11.46 -5.43
N VAL A 259 13.57 -10.43 -4.92
CA VAL A 259 12.43 -9.79 -5.59
C VAL A 259 12.55 -8.28 -5.56
N VAL A 260 12.20 -7.66 -6.69
CA VAL A 260 11.91 -6.23 -6.77
C VAL A 260 10.39 -6.07 -6.90
N ALA A 261 9.76 -5.71 -5.78
CA ALA A 261 8.31 -5.54 -5.65
C ALA A 261 7.93 -4.09 -5.97
N GLY A 262 7.74 -3.79 -7.25
CA GLY A 262 7.43 -2.45 -7.76
C GLY A 262 6.00 -2.03 -7.52
N SER A 263 5.79 -0.98 -6.72
CA SER A 263 4.50 -0.27 -6.54
C SER A 263 3.30 -1.21 -6.46
N THR A 264 3.38 -2.20 -5.58
CA THR A 264 2.47 -3.36 -5.68
C THR A 264 1.02 -3.01 -5.37
N GLY A 265 0.75 -1.99 -4.56
CA GLY A 265 -0.58 -1.79 -3.97
C GLY A 265 -0.98 -2.95 -3.05
N VAL A 266 -2.26 -3.00 -2.66
CA VAL A 266 -2.78 -4.02 -1.74
C VAL A 266 -2.82 -5.42 -2.36
N GLY A 267 -2.63 -6.44 -1.54
CA GLY A 267 -2.44 -7.81 -2.04
C GLY A 267 -1.07 -8.07 -2.68
N GLY A 268 -0.16 -7.10 -2.57
CA GLY A 268 1.28 -7.31 -2.67
C GLY A 268 1.94 -7.02 -1.31
N THR A 269 2.89 -6.09 -1.29
CA THR A 269 3.64 -5.69 -0.08
C THR A 269 2.90 -4.65 0.77
N LEU A 270 1.99 -3.86 0.18
CA LEU A 270 1.19 -2.89 0.91
C LEU A 270 0.10 -3.60 1.74
N PRO A 271 0.01 -3.35 3.05
CA PRO A 271 -1.00 -4.00 3.88
C PRO A 271 -2.42 -3.47 3.65
N PHE A 272 -3.41 -4.36 3.61
CA PHE A 272 -4.83 -4.03 3.53
C PHE A 272 -5.26 -3.14 4.71
N ARG A 273 -4.80 -3.43 5.94
CA ARG A 273 -5.12 -2.65 7.16
C ARG A 273 -4.67 -1.19 7.10
N LEU A 274 -3.64 -0.91 6.32
CA LEU A 274 -3.02 0.42 6.19
C LEU A 274 -3.28 1.05 4.82
N ALA A 275 -4.25 0.51 4.08
CA ALA A 275 -4.71 1.00 2.80
C ALA A 275 -6.24 1.16 2.83
N GLY A 276 -6.89 1.05 1.68
CA GLY A 276 -8.32 1.11 1.52
C GLY A 276 -8.97 2.46 1.81
N GLU A 277 -10.28 2.45 2.01
CA GLU A 277 -11.12 3.65 2.05
C GLU A 277 -10.70 4.66 3.12
N LEU A 278 -10.26 4.18 4.29
CA LEU A 278 -9.78 5.06 5.36
C LEU A 278 -8.47 5.77 5.02
N ASN A 279 -7.65 5.17 4.16
CA ASN A 279 -6.35 5.69 3.73
C ASN A 279 -6.37 6.19 2.26
N HIS A 280 -7.55 6.24 1.64
CA HIS A 280 -7.80 6.73 0.28
C HIS A 280 -6.88 6.07 -0.77
N ALA A 281 -6.72 4.75 -0.68
CA ALA A 281 -5.97 3.90 -1.61
C ALA A 281 -6.79 2.64 -1.98
N GLU A 282 -6.26 1.74 -2.81
CA GLU A 282 -6.91 0.43 -3.09
C GLU A 282 -7.31 -0.30 -1.79
N SER A 283 -8.50 -0.88 -1.75
CA SER A 283 -9.08 -1.64 -0.63
C SER A 283 -9.36 -3.10 -1.02
N ILE A 284 -9.69 -3.95 -0.04
CA ILE A 284 -10.24 -5.28 -0.33
C ILE A 284 -11.49 -5.16 -1.21
N GLU A 285 -12.39 -4.22 -0.89
CA GLU A 285 -13.61 -3.98 -1.66
C GLU A 285 -13.29 -3.63 -3.12
N SER A 286 -12.47 -2.59 -3.33
CA SER A 286 -12.21 -2.05 -4.65
C SER A 286 -11.46 -3.06 -5.50
N THR A 287 -10.43 -3.72 -4.94
CA THR A 287 -9.65 -4.75 -5.65
C THR A 287 -10.52 -5.95 -6.02
N THR A 288 -11.37 -6.45 -5.12
CA THR A 288 -12.22 -7.61 -5.42
C THR A 288 -13.43 -7.28 -6.30
N ARG A 289 -13.79 -6.01 -6.46
CA ARG A 289 -14.83 -5.56 -7.40
C ARG A 289 -14.29 -5.24 -8.78
N MET A 290 -13.17 -4.51 -8.86
CA MET A 290 -12.61 -4.06 -10.14
C MET A 290 -11.74 -5.13 -10.81
N PHE A 291 -11.12 -6.00 -10.00
CA PHE A 291 -10.25 -7.07 -10.45
C PHE A 291 -10.64 -8.40 -9.78
N PRO A 292 -11.87 -8.89 -10.03
CA PRO A 292 -12.48 -9.98 -9.26
C PRO A 292 -11.73 -11.32 -9.38
N ASP A 293 -10.83 -11.46 -10.35
CA ASP A 293 -10.07 -12.68 -10.59
C ASP A 293 -8.60 -12.61 -10.14
N TRP A 294 -8.11 -11.47 -9.64
CA TRP A 294 -6.73 -11.34 -9.17
C TRP A 294 -6.42 -12.25 -7.98
N PHE A 295 -7.37 -12.35 -7.05
CA PHE A 295 -7.29 -13.09 -5.79
C PHE A 295 -8.52 -13.99 -5.62
N HIS A 296 -8.44 -14.93 -4.67
CA HIS A 296 -9.53 -15.83 -4.38
C HIS A 296 -10.78 -15.06 -3.88
N PRO A 297 -12.00 -15.37 -4.35
CA PRO A 297 -13.25 -14.68 -3.96
C PRO A 297 -13.48 -14.55 -2.44
N ARG A 298 -13.01 -15.52 -1.64
CA ARG A 298 -13.03 -15.50 -0.17
C ARG A 298 -12.47 -14.20 0.43
N LEU A 299 -11.51 -13.55 -0.22
CA LEU A 299 -10.94 -12.29 0.24
C LEU A 299 -12.02 -11.21 0.41
N ARG A 300 -13.04 -11.18 -0.45
CA ARG A 300 -14.11 -10.16 -0.43
C ARG A 300 -14.90 -10.17 0.87
N TYR A 301 -15.00 -11.31 1.57
CA TYR A 301 -15.66 -11.40 2.87
C TYR A 301 -15.04 -10.49 3.93
N PHE A 302 -13.76 -10.14 3.78
CA PHE A 302 -13.03 -9.28 4.70
C PHE A 302 -13.15 -7.78 4.38
N SER A 303 -13.96 -7.38 3.39
CA SER A 303 -14.21 -5.95 3.12
C SER A 303 -14.80 -5.26 4.36
N GLY A 304 -14.10 -4.29 4.93
CA GLY A 304 -14.51 -3.64 6.19
C GLY A 304 -14.25 -4.47 7.45
N ARG A 305 -13.53 -5.59 7.32
CA ARG A 305 -13.06 -6.49 8.40
C ARG A 305 -11.59 -6.85 8.20
N GLU A 306 -10.80 -5.91 7.68
CA GLU A 306 -9.36 -6.07 7.48
C GLU A 306 -8.66 -6.41 8.81
N ASP A 307 -9.20 -5.96 9.95
CA ASP A 307 -8.70 -6.27 11.30
C ASP A 307 -8.75 -7.77 11.66
N ARG A 308 -9.61 -8.53 10.98
CA ARG A 308 -9.77 -9.99 11.15
C ARG A 308 -9.02 -10.84 10.12
N LEU A 309 -8.49 -10.25 9.04
CA LEU A 309 -7.78 -11.00 8.00
C LEU A 309 -6.43 -11.53 8.57
N PRO A 310 -6.20 -12.85 8.69
CA PRO A 310 -5.02 -13.37 9.38
C PRO A 310 -3.71 -13.28 8.57
N VAL A 311 -3.79 -12.71 7.36
CA VAL A 311 -2.65 -12.39 6.50
C VAL A 311 -2.66 -10.92 6.12
N ASP A 312 -1.50 -10.40 5.78
CA ASP A 312 -1.37 -9.04 5.25
C ASP A 312 -0.04 -8.88 4.49
N GLY A 313 0.16 -7.75 3.81
CA GLY A 313 1.31 -7.54 2.92
C GLY A 313 2.68 -7.72 3.58
N ASN A 314 2.81 -7.40 4.87
CA ASN A 314 4.05 -7.62 5.65
C ASN A 314 4.37 -9.12 5.82
N LEU A 315 3.36 -9.98 5.95
CA LEU A 315 3.58 -11.42 6.05
C LEU A 315 3.96 -12.03 4.69
N LEU A 316 3.55 -11.42 3.58
CA LEU A 316 4.03 -11.83 2.26
C LEU A 316 5.54 -11.56 2.10
N VAL A 317 6.00 -10.40 2.59
CA VAL A 317 7.44 -10.08 2.67
C VAL A 317 8.17 -11.03 3.64
N ALA A 318 7.53 -11.42 4.74
CA ALA A 318 8.09 -12.37 5.71
C ALA A 318 8.32 -13.77 5.11
N LEU A 319 7.42 -14.26 4.23
CA LEU A 319 7.61 -15.54 3.52
C LEU A 319 8.85 -15.58 2.62
N ILE A 320 9.40 -14.41 2.27
CA ILE A 320 10.59 -14.26 1.44
C ILE A 320 11.87 -14.34 2.28
N ALA A 321 11.81 -13.97 3.56
CA ALA A 321 12.95 -13.96 4.45
C ALA A 321 13.63 -15.36 4.54
N PRO A 322 14.98 -15.44 4.56
CA PRO A 322 15.95 -14.35 4.59
C PRO A 322 16.41 -13.85 3.20
N ARG A 323 15.68 -14.16 2.12
CA ARG A 323 16.07 -13.81 0.74
C ARG A 323 15.75 -12.35 0.43
N ALA A 324 16.32 -11.82 -0.65
CA ALA A 324 16.26 -10.38 -0.92
C ALA A 324 14.83 -9.90 -1.27
N CYS A 325 14.37 -8.80 -0.68
CA CYS A 325 13.10 -8.17 -1.00
C CYS A 325 13.23 -6.65 -1.00
N LEU A 326 13.09 -6.03 -2.17
CA LEU A 326 13.00 -4.59 -2.32
C LEU A 326 11.54 -4.15 -2.47
N ILE A 327 11.04 -3.40 -1.49
CA ILE A 327 9.71 -2.78 -1.52
C ILE A 327 9.84 -1.42 -2.20
N HIS A 328 9.44 -1.32 -3.46
CA HIS A 328 9.45 -0.07 -4.21
C HIS A 328 8.07 0.58 -4.23
N PHE A 329 8.00 1.90 -4.12
CA PHE A 329 6.76 2.67 -4.27
C PHE A 329 7.02 4.14 -4.62
N ASN A 330 6.04 4.81 -5.22
CA ASN A 330 6.15 6.23 -5.54
C ASN A 330 5.49 7.08 -4.44
N ARG A 331 6.01 8.29 -4.22
CA ARG A 331 5.56 9.16 -3.11
C ARG A 331 4.08 9.53 -3.20
N ASN A 332 3.62 9.84 -4.41
CA ASN A 332 2.25 10.26 -4.70
C ASN A 332 1.51 9.15 -5.48
N ASP A 333 1.91 7.89 -5.28
CA ASP A 333 1.30 6.72 -5.92
C ASP A 333 -0.16 6.54 -5.46
N GLU A 334 -1.10 6.72 -6.37
CA GLU A 334 -2.54 6.57 -6.13
C GLU A 334 -2.96 5.12 -5.89
N VAL A 335 -2.12 4.13 -6.24
CA VAL A 335 -2.39 2.70 -6.05
C VAL A 335 -2.03 2.24 -4.63
N GLY A 336 -1.17 2.98 -3.94
CA GLY A 336 -0.69 2.59 -2.62
C GLY A 336 -0.49 3.78 -1.69
N ASN A 337 0.30 3.62 -0.63
CA ASN A 337 0.71 4.77 0.18
C ASN A 337 2.03 4.55 0.91
N THR A 338 2.77 5.63 1.14
CA THR A 338 4.10 5.59 1.77
C THR A 338 4.05 5.04 3.20
N PHE A 339 3.06 5.44 4.00
CA PHE A 339 2.96 5.04 5.40
C PHE A 339 2.81 3.51 5.56
N GLY A 340 1.92 2.90 4.78
CA GLY A 340 1.67 1.46 4.79
C GLY A 340 2.85 0.65 4.27
N ASN A 341 3.53 1.10 3.22
CA ASN A 341 4.74 0.44 2.71
C ASN A 341 5.89 0.48 3.74
N GLU A 342 6.11 1.64 4.39
CA GLU A 342 7.12 1.73 5.45
C GLU A 342 6.77 0.90 6.68
N ALA A 343 5.47 0.82 7.04
CA ALA A 343 5.02 -0.03 8.13
C ALA A 343 5.21 -1.52 7.82
N ALA A 344 4.95 -1.95 6.58
CA ALA A 344 5.22 -3.32 6.15
C ALA A 344 6.72 -3.64 6.21
N PHE A 345 7.56 -2.73 5.70
CA PHE A 345 9.01 -2.85 5.81
C PHE A 345 9.47 -2.98 7.27
N ARG A 346 9.07 -2.07 8.16
CA ARG A 346 9.48 -2.08 9.57
C ARG A 346 9.03 -3.34 10.30
N ASN A 347 7.83 -3.84 9.98
CA ASN A 347 7.34 -5.07 10.57
C ASN A 347 8.13 -6.29 10.06
N ALA A 348 8.35 -6.41 8.75
CA ALA A 348 9.15 -7.50 8.18
C ALA A 348 10.61 -7.44 8.65
N LEU A 349 11.20 -6.24 8.79
CA LEU A 349 12.58 -6.03 9.23
C LEU A 349 12.88 -6.71 10.58
N GLN A 350 11.89 -6.82 11.47
CA GLN A 350 12.07 -7.52 12.76
C GLN A 350 12.43 -8.99 12.56
N LEU A 351 11.73 -9.68 11.65
CA LEU A 351 12.03 -11.07 11.29
C LEU A 351 13.38 -11.16 10.57
N TYR A 352 13.64 -10.27 9.59
CA TYR A 352 14.93 -10.28 8.88
C TYR A 352 16.10 -10.05 9.84
N ALA A 353 15.97 -9.16 10.83
CA ALA A 353 16.96 -8.95 11.87
C ALA A 353 17.13 -10.17 12.77
N TRP A 354 16.04 -10.81 13.18
CA TRP A 354 16.09 -12.05 13.97
C TRP A 354 16.77 -13.20 13.20
N LEU A 355 16.61 -13.26 11.88
CA LEU A 355 17.30 -14.20 10.99
C LEU A 355 18.74 -13.78 10.61
N GLY A 356 19.23 -12.63 11.07
CA GLY A 356 20.57 -12.13 10.74
C GLY A 356 20.73 -11.63 9.29
N ALA A 357 19.64 -11.19 8.66
CA ALA A 357 19.57 -10.80 7.25
C ALA A 357 18.96 -9.40 7.03
N SER A 358 19.19 -8.46 7.96
CA SER A 358 18.64 -7.09 7.86
C SER A 358 19.01 -6.35 6.57
N ASP A 359 20.12 -6.70 5.93
CA ASP A 359 20.60 -6.15 4.66
C ASP A 359 19.84 -6.70 3.44
N LYS A 360 19.00 -7.73 3.61
CA LYS A 360 18.23 -8.38 2.53
C LYS A 360 16.82 -7.83 2.38
N VAL A 361 16.38 -6.88 3.20
CA VAL A 361 15.11 -6.20 3.01
C VAL A 361 15.35 -4.70 2.88
N GLY A 362 14.73 -4.08 1.88
CA GLY A 362 14.93 -2.67 1.59
C GLY A 362 13.68 -1.96 1.09
N MET A 363 13.69 -0.64 1.17
CA MET A 363 12.70 0.24 0.55
C MET A 363 13.35 1.13 -0.50
N LEU A 364 12.62 1.37 -1.59
CA LEU A 364 12.97 2.37 -2.59
C LEU A 364 11.76 3.25 -2.88
N ARG A 365 11.76 4.44 -2.27
CA ARG A 365 10.76 5.47 -2.52
C ARG A 365 11.28 6.47 -3.53
N ARG A 366 10.50 6.78 -4.56
CA ARG A 366 10.83 7.86 -5.51
C ARG A 366 9.72 8.90 -5.64
N PRO A 367 10.03 10.13 -6.09
CA PRO A 367 9.01 11.11 -6.44
C PRO A 367 8.13 10.62 -7.61
N GLY A 368 6.87 11.07 -7.62
CA GLY A 368 5.94 10.85 -8.72
C GLY A 368 4.69 10.05 -8.34
N PHE A 369 3.83 9.85 -9.34
CA PHE A 369 2.59 9.07 -9.30
C PHE A 369 2.84 7.62 -9.71
N HIS A 370 1.82 6.77 -9.75
CA HIS A 370 1.98 5.38 -10.21
C HIS A 370 2.60 5.28 -11.61
N SER A 371 2.32 6.23 -12.50
CA SER A 371 2.86 6.29 -13.87
C SER A 371 4.36 6.57 -13.94
N SER A 372 4.98 7.02 -12.86
CA SER A 372 6.40 7.40 -12.88
C SER A 372 7.34 6.19 -13.01
N GLY A 373 6.85 4.97 -12.78
CA GLY A 373 7.62 3.72 -12.92
C GLY A 373 8.60 3.50 -11.76
N ILE A 374 9.63 2.70 -11.98
CA ILE A 374 10.67 2.36 -10.98
C ILE A 374 12.03 2.97 -11.35
N ASP A 375 12.83 3.34 -10.34
CA ASP A 375 14.26 3.58 -10.56
C ASP A 375 14.97 2.23 -10.65
N LEU A 376 15.22 1.81 -11.89
CA LEU A 376 15.79 0.52 -12.16
C LEU A 376 17.25 0.41 -11.76
N HIS A 377 18.05 1.47 -11.90
CA HIS A 377 19.46 1.43 -11.51
C HIS A 377 19.58 1.17 -10.01
N ALA A 378 18.81 1.90 -9.19
CA ALA A 378 18.77 1.67 -7.76
C ALA A 378 18.23 0.27 -7.39
N ALA A 379 17.23 -0.23 -8.14
CA ALA A 379 16.73 -1.59 -7.93
C ALA A 379 17.78 -2.67 -8.23
N VAL A 380 18.58 -2.49 -9.28
CA VAL A 380 19.68 -3.39 -9.62
C VAL A 380 20.85 -3.23 -8.64
N ASP A 381 21.15 -2.03 -8.15
CA ASP A 381 22.13 -1.81 -7.06
C ASP A 381 21.75 -2.62 -5.81
N PHE A 382 20.47 -2.63 -5.43
CA PHE A 382 19.98 -3.47 -4.34
C PHE A 382 20.22 -4.96 -4.59
N LEU A 383 19.91 -5.45 -5.79
CA LEU A 383 20.14 -6.85 -6.15
C LEU A 383 21.63 -7.20 -6.14
N ASP A 384 22.50 -6.31 -6.65
CA ASP A 384 23.95 -6.51 -6.64
C ASP A 384 24.49 -6.59 -5.20
N ILE A 385 24.03 -5.72 -4.30
CA ILE A 385 24.37 -5.79 -2.86
C ILE A 385 23.86 -7.12 -2.28
N ALA A 386 22.58 -7.44 -2.52
CA ALA A 386 21.95 -8.61 -1.95
C ALA A 386 22.59 -9.93 -2.44
N PHE A 387 23.09 -9.98 -3.68
CA PHE A 387 23.77 -11.13 -4.29
C PHE A 387 25.29 -11.15 -4.05
N GLY A 388 25.82 -10.21 -3.25
CA GLY A 388 27.23 -10.11 -2.92
C GLY A 388 28.12 -9.69 -4.10
N ARG A 389 27.54 -9.05 -5.12
CA ARG A 389 28.21 -8.50 -6.29
C ARG A 389 28.72 -7.07 -6.06
N SER A 390 28.19 -6.40 -5.03
CA SER A 390 28.63 -5.09 -4.56
C SER A 390 28.87 -5.13 -3.06
N SER A 391 29.90 -4.42 -2.59
CA SER A 391 30.16 -4.21 -1.15
C SER A 391 29.50 -2.94 -0.61
N ALA A 392 28.66 -2.26 -1.41
CA ALA A 392 27.92 -1.10 -0.97
C ALA A 392 26.90 -1.45 0.12
N THR A 393 26.51 -0.46 0.92
CA THR A 393 25.47 -0.61 1.93
C THR A 393 24.17 0.02 1.42
N TRP A 394 23.06 -0.72 1.51
CA TRP A 394 21.76 -0.18 1.16
C TRP A 394 21.26 0.78 2.25
N HIS A 395 20.71 1.92 1.83
CA HIS A 395 20.15 2.91 2.74
C HIS A 395 18.65 3.06 2.53
N ASN A 396 17.89 2.87 3.59
CA ASN A 396 16.45 3.03 3.57
C ASN A 396 16.07 4.47 3.91
N ASP A 397 15.33 5.14 3.02
CA ASP A 397 14.92 6.53 3.19
C ASP A 397 13.45 6.64 3.66
N ALA A 398 13.24 6.55 4.98
CA ALA A 398 11.91 6.62 5.60
C ALA A 398 11.45 8.07 5.87
N LEU A 399 10.18 8.36 5.58
CA LEU A 399 9.50 9.61 5.93
C LEU A 399 8.85 9.56 7.31
N PHE A 400 8.39 8.39 7.74
CA PHE A 400 7.63 8.21 8.99
C PHE A 400 8.46 7.47 10.05
N ASP A 401 9.72 7.86 10.24
CA ASP A 401 10.67 7.22 11.18
C ASP A 401 10.56 7.72 12.63
N TRP A 402 9.33 7.83 13.13
CA TRP A 402 9.10 8.28 14.51
C TRP A 402 9.39 7.18 15.53
N ASN A 403 10.23 7.49 16.52
CA ASN A 403 10.51 6.61 17.66
C ASN A 403 10.26 7.37 18.98
N TRP A 404 9.23 6.94 19.71
CA TRP A 404 8.84 7.52 21.00
C TRP A 404 9.95 7.44 22.05
N GLU A 405 10.62 6.30 22.17
CA GLU A 405 11.65 6.09 23.18
C GLU A 405 12.86 6.98 22.89
N ALA A 406 13.32 7.02 21.63
CA ALA A 406 14.43 7.88 21.23
C ALA A 406 14.11 9.37 21.44
N TRP A 407 12.88 9.80 21.14
CA TRP A 407 12.46 11.17 21.43
C TRP A 407 12.38 11.45 22.92
N ARG A 408 11.78 10.56 23.71
CA ARG A 408 11.66 10.70 25.18
C ARG A 408 13.05 10.79 25.82
N ASP A 409 13.97 9.94 25.41
CA ASP A 409 15.32 9.91 25.98
C ASP A 409 16.12 11.16 25.59
N ARG A 410 15.82 11.78 24.44
CA ARG A 410 16.49 13.00 23.97
C ARG A 410 15.88 14.28 24.53
N TYR A 411 14.55 14.34 24.66
CA TYR A 411 13.81 15.58 24.92
C TYR A 411 12.86 15.52 26.13
N GLY A 412 12.66 14.35 26.76
CA GLY A 412 11.66 14.14 27.79
C GLY A 412 11.73 15.14 28.95
N ASP A 413 12.94 15.46 29.43
CA ASP A 413 13.16 16.42 30.51
C ASP A 413 12.91 17.88 30.11
N SER A 414 12.87 18.18 28.80
CA SER A 414 12.65 19.52 28.26
C SER A 414 11.18 19.81 27.95
N VAL A 415 10.30 18.82 28.09
CA VAL A 415 8.88 18.98 27.78
C VAL A 415 8.12 19.20 29.09
N ASP A 416 7.35 20.28 29.16
CA ASP A 416 6.45 20.52 30.29
C ASP A 416 5.44 19.39 30.38
N SER A 417 5.69 18.41 31.26
CA SER A 417 4.82 17.26 31.43
C SER A 417 3.55 17.70 32.14
N VAL A 418 2.48 17.91 31.40
CA VAL A 418 1.14 17.94 31.98
C VAL A 418 0.68 16.49 32.09
N THR A 419 1.00 15.85 33.21
CA THR A 419 0.32 14.60 33.56
C THR A 419 -1.16 14.95 33.74
N PRO A 420 -2.10 14.28 33.03
CA PRO A 420 -3.52 14.43 33.33
C PRO A 420 -3.69 14.09 34.81
N ARG A 421 -3.98 15.08 35.65
CA ARG A 421 -4.00 14.89 37.10
C ARG A 421 -5.17 14.03 37.55
N ASP A 422 -6.21 13.90 36.74
CA ASP A 422 -7.43 13.19 37.07
C ASP A 422 -7.95 12.40 35.86
N ARG A 423 -8.51 11.22 36.13
CA ARG A 423 -9.34 10.52 35.14
C ARG A 423 -10.54 11.42 34.80
N PHE A 424 -11.02 11.37 33.57
CA PHE A 424 -12.29 11.99 33.17
C PHE A 424 -13.44 11.23 33.86
N ASP A 425 -13.67 11.48 35.15
CA ASP A 425 -14.66 10.77 35.96
C ASP A 425 -16.08 11.37 35.87
N GLY A 426 -16.39 12.09 34.78
CA GLY A 426 -17.73 12.59 34.46
C GLY A 426 -17.74 13.80 33.51
N GLU A 427 -18.41 13.68 32.37
CA GLU A 427 -18.44 14.67 31.28
C GLU A 427 -19.11 16.03 31.64
N LEU A 428 -19.70 16.15 32.84
CA LEU A 428 -20.44 17.34 33.27
C LEU A 428 -20.11 17.80 34.71
N LEU A 429 -18.89 17.54 35.19
CA LEU A 429 -18.42 18.02 36.49
C LEU A 429 -17.40 19.16 36.34
N ALA A 430 -17.56 20.19 37.16
CA ALA A 430 -16.55 21.22 37.37
C ALA A 430 -15.33 20.62 38.09
N ASP A 431 -14.22 21.37 38.14
CA ASP A 431 -12.95 20.86 38.70
C ASP A 431 -13.02 20.57 40.22
N ASP A 432 -14.03 21.10 40.90
CA ASP A 432 -14.39 20.78 42.29
C ASP A 432 -15.30 19.54 42.43
N GLN A 433 -15.49 18.77 41.35
CA GLN A 433 -16.40 17.62 41.26
C GLN A 433 -17.89 17.97 41.45
N GLY A 434 -18.25 19.26 41.42
CA GLY A 434 -19.65 19.72 41.46
C GLY A 434 -20.32 19.71 40.08
N PRO A 435 -21.66 19.65 39.99
CA PRO A 435 -22.36 19.64 38.71
C PRO A 435 -22.22 20.98 37.97
N ILE A 436 -22.04 20.92 36.64
CA ILE A 436 -22.09 22.11 35.78
C ILE A 436 -23.56 22.51 35.57
N VAL A 437 -24.02 23.47 36.37
CA VAL A 437 -25.42 23.96 36.37
C VAL A 437 -25.56 25.40 35.86
N SER A 438 -24.48 26.04 35.39
CA SER A 438 -24.51 27.41 34.87
C SER A 438 -23.48 27.64 33.76
N LEU A 439 -23.71 28.70 32.96
CA LEU A 439 -22.80 29.12 31.89
C LEU A 439 -21.42 29.54 32.42
N ASP A 440 -21.34 30.18 33.58
CA ASP A 440 -20.05 30.60 34.17
C ASP A 440 -19.21 29.40 34.62
N ARG A 441 -19.87 28.38 35.19
CA ARG A 441 -19.20 27.11 35.54
C ARG A 441 -18.75 26.38 34.30
N TRP A 442 -19.56 26.37 33.24
CA TRP A 442 -19.15 25.84 31.94
C TRP A 442 -17.96 26.60 31.35
N ALA A 443 -17.98 27.94 31.35
CA ALA A 443 -16.90 28.76 30.81
C ALA A 443 -15.57 28.49 31.52
N SER A 444 -15.60 28.34 32.85
CA SER A 444 -14.43 27.98 33.65
C SER A 444 -13.90 26.58 33.28
N LYS A 445 -14.80 25.58 33.20
CA LYS A 445 -14.42 24.20 32.80
C LYS A 445 -13.89 24.15 31.36
N ALA A 446 -14.53 24.85 30.44
CA ALA A 446 -14.13 24.95 29.05
C ALA A 446 -12.74 25.59 28.90
N SER A 447 -12.43 26.62 29.71
CA SER A 447 -11.10 27.21 29.76
C SER A 447 -10.05 26.21 30.25
N ALA A 448 -10.35 25.42 31.28
CA ALA A 448 -9.46 24.36 31.77
C ALA A 448 -9.24 23.26 30.72
N ILE A 449 -10.32 22.75 30.09
CA ILE A 449 -10.24 21.79 28.99
C ILE A 449 -9.39 22.33 27.85
N LYS A 450 -9.61 23.60 27.45
CA LYS A 450 -8.84 24.25 26.40
C LYS A 450 -7.35 24.31 26.73
N SER A 451 -6.99 24.65 27.97
CA SER A 451 -5.60 24.66 28.42
C SER A 451 -4.96 23.26 28.33
N THR A 452 -5.68 22.21 28.70
CA THR A 452 -5.21 20.82 28.59
C THR A 452 -5.01 20.41 27.13
N VAL A 453 -5.97 20.73 26.25
CA VAL A 453 -5.86 20.46 24.81
C VAL A 453 -4.66 21.22 24.21
N GLN A 454 -4.49 22.50 24.56
CA GLN A 454 -3.36 23.32 24.10
C GLN A 454 -2.01 22.72 24.54
N SER A 455 -1.90 22.22 25.76
CA SER A 455 -0.71 21.52 26.22
C SER A 455 -0.42 20.27 25.38
N ALA A 456 -1.43 19.47 25.05
CA ALA A 456 -1.26 18.27 24.21
C ALA A 456 -0.84 18.61 22.76
N LEU A 457 -1.26 19.76 22.23
CA LEU A 457 -0.82 20.25 20.93
C LEU A 457 0.66 20.68 20.94
N GLY A 458 1.20 20.99 22.11
CA GLY A 458 2.56 21.48 22.31
C GLY A 458 2.74 22.95 21.96
N THR A 459 3.94 23.48 22.23
CA THR A 459 4.26 24.89 22.04
C THR A 459 4.79 25.12 20.61
N PRO A 460 4.11 25.94 19.78
CA PRO A 460 4.58 26.24 18.43
C PRO A 460 5.91 27.03 18.48
N PRO A 461 6.77 26.89 17.45
CA PRO A 461 7.95 27.75 17.33
C PRO A 461 7.54 29.21 17.14
N LEU A 462 8.50 30.14 17.29
CA LEU A 462 8.29 31.57 17.10
C LEU A 462 7.53 31.85 15.79
N GLN A 463 6.38 32.51 15.92
CA GLN A 463 5.55 32.94 14.79
C GLN A 463 5.73 34.44 14.59
N LEU A 464 5.88 34.86 13.34
CA LEU A 464 5.77 36.27 12.98
C LEU A 464 4.29 36.65 12.94
N ASP A 465 3.96 37.84 13.44
CA ASP A 465 2.59 38.36 13.42
C ASP A 465 2.10 38.52 11.97
N ALA A 466 1.04 37.78 11.61
CA ALA A 466 0.41 37.81 10.30
C ALA A 466 -0.14 39.21 9.93
N SER A 467 -0.37 40.08 10.92
CA SER A 467 -0.79 41.46 10.70
C SER A 467 0.32 42.34 10.08
N ASN A 468 1.60 41.97 10.25
CA ASN A 468 2.75 42.75 9.79
C ASN A 468 3.26 42.39 8.38
N ASP A 469 2.76 41.33 7.75
CA ASP A 469 3.25 40.91 6.44
C ASP A 469 2.44 41.47 5.27
N ALA A 470 2.45 42.80 5.14
CA ALA A 470 1.96 43.49 3.95
C ALA A 470 2.72 43.10 2.66
N ARG A 471 3.90 42.45 2.77
CA ARG A 471 4.73 42.02 1.63
C ARG A 471 4.24 40.70 1.02
N LEU A 472 3.55 39.86 1.79
CA LEU A 472 2.90 38.64 1.28
C LEU A 472 1.53 38.88 0.64
N ARG A 473 0.84 39.98 1.00
CA ARG A 473 -0.47 40.36 0.42
C ARG A 473 -0.38 40.84 -1.04
N GLY A 474 0.82 41.15 -1.54
CA GLY A 474 1.04 41.94 -2.75
C GLY A 474 1.64 41.24 -3.96
N ARG A 475 1.83 39.91 -3.97
CA ARG A 475 2.16 39.20 -5.21
C ARG A 475 0.99 38.34 -5.67
N GLN A 476 0.10 38.94 -6.46
CA GLN A 476 -0.64 38.20 -7.48
C GLN A 476 0.41 37.55 -8.40
N PHE A 477 0.79 36.32 -8.09
CA PHE A 477 1.47 35.51 -9.07
C PHE A 477 0.42 35.13 -10.12
N SER A 478 0.71 35.42 -11.39
CA SER A 478 -0.11 35.02 -12.52
C SER A 478 -0.56 33.57 -12.35
N PRO A 479 -1.79 33.24 -12.77
CA PRO A 479 -2.21 31.86 -12.84
C PRO A 479 -1.10 31.10 -13.56
N ARG A 480 -0.51 30.10 -12.89
CA ARG A 480 0.34 29.17 -13.61
C ARG A 480 -0.59 28.62 -14.68
N ALA A 481 -0.26 28.88 -15.95
CA ALA A 481 -0.99 28.28 -17.05
C ALA A 481 -1.14 26.79 -16.72
N PRO A 482 -2.30 26.16 -17.02
CA PRO A 482 -2.37 24.70 -16.92
C PRO A 482 -1.12 24.19 -17.62
N ALA A 483 -0.35 23.36 -16.91
CA ALA A 483 0.87 22.79 -17.45
C ALA A 483 0.53 22.32 -18.87
N SER A 484 1.26 22.85 -19.86
CA SER A 484 1.15 22.47 -21.26
C SER A 484 1.16 20.94 -21.39
N ASP A 485 0.73 20.42 -22.54
CA ASP A 485 0.65 18.99 -22.94
C ASP A 485 1.97 18.19 -22.88
N GLY A 486 2.82 18.41 -21.87
CA GLY A 486 4.11 17.77 -21.64
C GLY A 486 4.05 16.69 -20.55
N PRO A 487 5.09 15.84 -20.47
CA PRO A 487 5.08 14.62 -19.67
C PRO A 487 5.04 14.89 -18.15
N ASP A 488 4.53 13.87 -17.43
CA ASP A 488 4.35 13.69 -15.98
C ASP A 488 5.13 14.70 -15.08
N PRO A 489 4.48 15.51 -14.22
CA PRO A 489 5.13 16.54 -13.38
C PRO A 489 6.05 15.99 -12.26
N GLY A 490 6.54 14.75 -12.39
CA GLY A 490 7.23 13.97 -11.38
C GLY A 490 8.63 14.43 -10.94
N GLN A 491 9.12 15.62 -11.33
CA GLN A 491 10.49 16.04 -10.99
C GLN A 491 10.63 17.32 -10.17
N LEU A 492 9.59 18.16 -9.97
CA LEU A 492 9.74 19.44 -9.24
C LEU A 492 8.65 19.72 -8.18
N GLY A 493 7.99 18.68 -7.69
CA GLY A 493 6.85 18.80 -6.76
C GLY A 493 5.54 18.69 -7.54
N PRO A 494 4.86 17.52 -7.49
CA PRO A 494 3.66 17.32 -8.27
C PRO A 494 2.55 18.24 -7.78
N ASP A 495 1.93 18.96 -8.72
CA ASP A 495 0.64 19.61 -8.53
C ASP A 495 -0.41 18.48 -8.52
N VAL A 496 -0.66 17.94 -7.32
CA VAL A 496 -1.48 16.74 -7.08
C VAL A 496 -2.92 17.00 -7.52
N ASP A 497 -3.46 18.15 -7.15
CA ASP A 497 -4.83 18.53 -7.47
C ASP A 497 -5.04 18.71 -8.98
N ALA A 498 -4.15 19.41 -9.69
CA ALA A 498 -4.26 19.51 -11.14
C ALA A 498 -4.07 18.15 -11.82
N TRP A 499 -3.20 17.27 -11.31
CA TRP A 499 -3.05 15.93 -11.88
C TRP A 499 -4.33 15.10 -11.77
N VAL A 500 -4.95 15.07 -10.59
CA VAL A 500 -6.21 14.34 -10.35
C VAL A 500 -7.33 14.89 -11.23
N ILE A 501 -7.49 16.22 -11.27
CA ILE A 501 -8.53 16.89 -12.06
C ILE A 501 -8.35 16.65 -13.56
N ARG A 502 -7.11 16.66 -14.07
CA ARG A 502 -6.82 16.36 -15.48
C ARG A 502 -7.20 14.92 -15.84
N ARG A 503 -6.95 13.96 -14.94
CA ARG A 503 -7.34 12.56 -15.19
C ARG A 503 -8.85 12.38 -15.18
N GLY A 504 -9.56 13.09 -14.29
CA GLY A 504 -10.98 13.39 -14.37
C GLY A 504 -11.94 12.20 -14.57
N SER A 505 -11.46 10.97 -14.37
CA SER A 505 -12.23 9.77 -14.63
C SER A 505 -13.21 9.50 -13.49
N GLY A 506 -14.11 8.54 -13.70
CA GLY A 506 -14.98 8.03 -12.64
C GLY A 506 -14.24 7.34 -11.48
N GLU A 507 -12.91 7.32 -11.44
CA GLU A 507 -12.16 6.75 -10.30
C GLU A 507 -11.70 7.82 -9.32
N PHE A 508 -11.80 9.11 -9.67
CA PHE A 508 -11.35 10.21 -8.82
C PHE A 508 -12.49 11.08 -8.31
N GLY A 509 -13.72 10.93 -8.81
CA GLY A 509 -14.85 11.79 -8.41
C GLY A 509 -14.75 13.25 -8.90
N TRP A 510 -13.90 13.52 -9.90
CA TRP A 510 -13.68 14.83 -10.53
C TRP A 510 -14.01 14.80 -12.03
N THR A 511 -15.18 14.27 -12.39
CA THR A 511 -15.64 14.23 -13.78
C THR A 511 -15.84 15.64 -14.35
N ARG A 512 -15.86 15.79 -15.68
CA ARG A 512 -16.16 17.10 -16.31
C ARG A 512 -17.50 17.67 -15.82
N GLU A 513 -18.49 16.81 -15.63
CA GLU A 513 -19.80 17.17 -15.07
C GLU A 513 -19.67 17.69 -13.64
N PHE A 514 -18.97 16.95 -12.77
CA PHE A 514 -18.84 17.35 -11.37
C PHE A 514 -18.00 18.62 -11.20
N ASN A 515 -16.94 18.77 -11.99
CA ASN A 515 -16.06 19.94 -11.96
C ASN A 515 -16.76 21.22 -12.41
N ALA A 516 -17.83 21.12 -13.21
CA ALA A 516 -18.57 22.29 -13.69
C ALA A 516 -19.33 23.02 -12.56
N HIS A 517 -19.50 22.39 -11.39
CA HIS A 517 -20.18 23.00 -10.24
C HIS A 517 -19.30 23.97 -9.44
N ALA A 518 -18.00 24.01 -9.67
CA ALA A 518 -17.10 24.84 -8.87
C ALA A 518 -16.08 25.62 -9.73
N ARG A 519 -15.86 26.88 -9.39
CA ARG A 519 -14.66 27.64 -9.77
C ARG A 519 -13.66 27.62 -8.61
N ARG A 520 -12.36 27.62 -8.89
CA ARG A 520 -11.32 27.55 -7.84
C ARG A 520 -10.22 28.56 -8.03
N ARG A 521 -9.62 29.00 -6.92
CA ARG A 521 -8.40 29.81 -6.91
C ARG A 521 -7.50 29.43 -5.75
N THR A 522 -6.20 29.67 -5.92
CA THR A 522 -5.20 29.39 -4.89
C THR A 522 -5.21 30.47 -3.82
N VAL A 523 -5.17 30.03 -2.56
CA VAL A 523 -5.06 30.88 -1.37
C VAL A 523 -3.81 30.46 -0.59
N ARG A 524 -3.12 31.40 0.05
CA ARG A 524 -1.92 31.13 0.84
C ARG A 524 -2.04 31.68 2.25
N PHE A 525 -1.64 30.88 3.23
CA PHE A 525 -1.67 31.20 4.65
C PHE A 525 -0.57 30.40 5.37
N ASN A 526 0.14 30.99 6.35
CA ASN A 526 1.15 30.27 7.15
C ASN A 526 2.15 29.40 6.33
N HIS A 527 2.61 29.89 5.17
CA HIS A 527 3.46 29.14 4.22
C HIS A 527 2.81 27.86 3.61
N VAL A 528 1.52 27.65 3.82
CA VAL A 528 0.68 26.63 3.19
C VAL A 528 0.00 27.23 1.95
N SER A 529 -0.13 26.42 0.91
CA SER A 529 -0.98 26.73 -0.25
C SER A 529 -2.21 25.83 -0.20
N GLY A 530 -3.39 26.43 -0.35
CA GLY A 530 -4.68 25.74 -0.46
C GLY A 530 -5.46 26.21 -1.69
N GLN A 531 -6.57 25.54 -1.96
CA GLN A 531 -7.52 25.91 -3.00
C GLN A 531 -8.86 26.29 -2.38
N LEU A 532 -9.33 27.50 -2.67
CA LEU A 532 -10.68 27.94 -2.37
C LEU A 532 -11.59 27.64 -3.55
N TYR A 533 -12.53 26.73 -3.35
CA TYR A 533 -13.58 26.37 -4.27
C TYR A 533 -14.83 27.20 -3.96
N LEU A 534 -15.44 27.76 -5.00
CA LEU A 534 -16.66 28.55 -4.93
C LEU A 534 -17.68 27.93 -5.88
N PRO A 535 -18.99 28.02 -5.60
CA PRO A 535 -20.02 27.63 -6.56
C PRO A 535 -19.79 28.36 -7.90
N ALA A 536 -19.90 27.63 -9.01
CA ALA A 536 -19.55 28.17 -10.32
C ALA A 536 -20.40 29.38 -10.74
N ASP A 537 -21.64 29.44 -10.26
CA ASP A 537 -22.65 30.46 -10.52
C ASP A 537 -22.80 31.49 -9.40
N ALA A 538 -22.03 31.40 -8.32
CA ALA A 538 -22.09 32.36 -7.22
C ALA A 538 -21.69 33.76 -7.69
N PRO A 539 -22.51 34.80 -7.42
CA PRO A 539 -22.15 36.20 -7.65
C PRO A 539 -20.83 36.60 -6.98
N ASP A 540 -20.10 37.56 -7.55
CA ASP A 540 -18.83 38.03 -7.00
C ASP A 540 -18.99 38.80 -5.68
N ASP A 541 -20.20 39.26 -5.36
CA ASP A 541 -20.59 39.93 -4.11
C ASP A 541 -21.33 39.01 -3.10
N ALA A 542 -21.50 37.73 -3.44
CA ALA A 542 -22.16 36.76 -2.56
C ALA A 542 -21.35 36.51 -1.28
N ARG A 543 -22.03 36.38 -0.13
CA ARG A 543 -21.45 35.92 1.14
C ARG A 543 -21.81 34.46 1.35
N LEU A 544 -20.85 33.58 1.12
CA LEU A 544 -21.08 32.14 1.08
C LEU A 544 -20.76 31.51 2.45
N PRO A 545 -21.63 30.62 2.96
CA PRO A 545 -21.26 29.78 4.09
C PRO A 545 -20.04 28.95 3.71
N THR A 546 -19.07 28.87 4.62
CA THR A 546 -17.73 28.37 4.28
C THR A 546 -17.33 27.15 5.10
N VAL A 547 -16.72 26.17 4.43
CA VAL A 547 -16.18 24.96 5.03
C VAL A 547 -14.67 24.92 4.83
N VAL A 548 -13.91 24.69 5.90
CA VAL A 548 -12.51 24.26 5.80
C VAL A 548 -12.49 22.73 5.72
N PHE A 549 -12.20 22.19 4.53
CA PHE A 549 -12.20 20.75 4.29
C PHE A 549 -10.87 20.12 4.73
N LEU A 550 -10.93 19.31 5.77
CA LEU A 550 -9.82 18.53 6.29
C LEU A 550 -9.98 17.07 5.86
N HIS A 551 -8.99 16.56 5.17
CA HIS A 551 -9.07 15.25 4.53
C HIS A 551 -8.67 14.12 5.48
N GLY A 552 -9.10 12.89 5.16
CA GLY A 552 -8.72 11.69 5.92
C GLY A 552 -7.26 11.29 5.69
N ARG A 553 -6.91 10.02 5.94
CA ARG A 553 -5.51 9.53 5.87
C ARG A 553 -5.01 9.27 4.43
N SER A 554 -5.29 10.19 3.52
CA SER A 554 -4.86 10.16 2.12
C SER A 554 -3.40 10.59 2.01
N TYR A 555 -2.48 9.69 2.33
CA TYR A 555 -1.04 9.98 2.28
C TYR A 555 -0.59 10.44 0.89
N PRO A 556 -0.78 9.69 -0.21
CA PRO A 556 -0.23 10.07 -1.51
C PRO A 556 -0.92 11.29 -2.14
N LEU A 557 -2.23 11.46 -1.90
CA LEU A 557 -3.07 12.40 -2.63
C LEU A 557 -3.58 13.59 -1.81
N GLY A 558 -3.36 13.59 -0.50
CA GLY A 558 -3.75 14.70 0.37
C GLY A 558 -5.25 14.93 0.35
N TYR A 559 -5.72 16.13 0.04
CA TYR A 559 -7.17 16.36 0.00
C TYR A 559 -7.90 15.78 -1.22
N MET A 560 -7.17 15.14 -2.13
CA MET A 560 -7.73 14.36 -3.23
C MET A 560 -7.90 12.88 -2.86
N TRP A 561 -8.74 12.18 -3.63
CA TRP A 561 -9.00 10.75 -3.48
C TRP A 561 -9.02 9.99 -4.80
N VAL A 562 -9.00 8.67 -4.73
CA VAL A 562 -8.99 7.73 -5.88
C VAL A 562 -9.80 6.48 -5.54
N TYR A 563 -10.10 5.66 -6.56
CA TYR A 563 -10.94 4.47 -6.50
C TYR A 563 -12.38 4.73 -6.07
N ARG A 564 -12.88 5.95 -6.30
CA ARG A 564 -14.23 6.41 -5.97
C ARG A 564 -14.96 7.01 -7.18
N ARG A 565 -16.24 6.62 -7.31
CA ARG A 565 -17.13 7.03 -8.43
C ARG A 565 -18.08 8.16 -8.05
N ASP A 566 -18.30 8.35 -6.76
CA ASP A 566 -19.11 9.42 -6.21
C ASP A 566 -18.44 10.80 -6.39
N MET A 567 -19.29 11.83 -6.41
CA MET A 567 -18.84 13.22 -6.48
C MET A 567 -17.96 13.54 -5.28
N HIS A 568 -16.81 14.18 -5.52
CA HIS A 568 -15.91 14.58 -4.43
C HIS A 568 -16.63 15.52 -3.43
N PRO A 569 -16.48 15.36 -2.10
CA PRO A 569 -17.17 16.15 -1.08
C PRO A 569 -17.02 17.65 -1.25
N ILE A 570 -15.84 18.11 -1.65
CA ILE A 570 -15.57 19.51 -2.01
C ILE A 570 -16.52 20.00 -3.12
N LEU A 571 -16.69 19.21 -4.18
CA LEU A 571 -17.57 19.56 -5.30
C LEU A 571 -19.03 19.46 -4.90
N ALA A 572 -19.39 18.47 -4.08
CA ALA A 572 -20.74 18.33 -3.54
C ALA A 572 -21.12 19.54 -2.68
N LEU A 573 -20.25 19.98 -1.78
CA LEU A 573 -20.45 21.18 -0.97
C LEU A 573 -20.53 22.45 -1.82
N ALA A 574 -19.65 22.60 -2.81
CA ALA A 574 -19.71 23.73 -3.74
C ALA A 574 -21.01 23.76 -4.54
N LYS A 575 -21.50 22.59 -4.98
CA LYS A 575 -22.80 22.45 -5.66
C LYS A 575 -23.96 22.88 -4.76
N GLU A 576 -23.88 22.62 -3.46
CA GLU A 576 -24.88 23.01 -2.46
C GLU A 576 -24.71 24.47 -1.96
N GLY A 577 -23.86 25.27 -2.61
CA GLY A 577 -23.73 26.71 -2.34
C GLY A 577 -22.68 27.08 -1.28
N PHE A 578 -21.83 26.15 -0.84
CA PHE A 578 -20.76 26.44 0.11
C PHE A 578 -19.47 26.88 -0.60
N ALA A 579 -18.76 27.84 -0.02
CA ALA A 579 -17.34 27.99 -0.30
C ALA A 579 -16.55 26.91 0.46
N VAL A 580 -15.54 26.33 -0.17
CA VAL A 580 -14.75 25.25 0.44
C VAL A 580 -13.27 25.53 0.28
N LEU A 581 -12.58 25.75 1.40
CA LEU A 581 -11.12 25.83 1.42
C LEU A 581 -10.55 24.45 1.72
N ALA A 582 -9.79 23.89 0.79
CA ALA A 582 -9.10 22.62 0.94
C ALA A 582 -7.59 22.79 0.80
N PHE A 583 -6.83 22.07 1.61
CA PHE A 583 -5.37 22.08 1.58
C PHE A 583 -4.84 20.76 2.12
N ASP A 584 -3.61 20.41 1.72
CA ASP A 584 -2.95 19.23 2.26
C ASP A 584 -2.53 19.49 3.71
N GLN A 585 -2.86 18.56 4.59
CA GLN A 585 -2.35 18.57 5.96
C GLN A 585 -0.88 18.14 5.99
N THR A 586 -0.11 18.62 6.97
CA THR A 586 1.32 18.27 7.10
C THR A 586 1.53 16.75 7.14
N GLY A 587 2.38 16.24 6.25
CA GLY A 587 2.64 14.81 6.08
C GLY A 587 1.71 14.05 5.12
N PHE A 588 0.92 14.76 4.32
CA PHE A 588 0.06 14.20 3.28
C PHE A 588 0.24 14.97 1.96
N GLY A 589 -0.11 14.34 0.85
CA GLY A 589 -0.12 14.93 -0.49
C GLY A 589 1.21 15.60 -0.86
N SER A 590 1.15 16.87 -1.23
CA SER A 590 2.29 17.72 -1.57
C SER A 590 3.17 18.06 -0.36
N ARG A 591 2.68 17.89 0.87
CA ARG A 591 3.35 18.23 2.13
C ARG A 591 3.88 17.01 2.88
N MET A 592 3.98 15.84 2.22
CA MET A 592 4.41 14.60 2.86
C MET A 592 5.79 14.70 3.52
N ASP A 593 6.74 15.39 2.86
CA ASP A 593 8.12 15.55 3.34
C ASP A 593 8.23 16.43 4.60
N GLU A 594 7.19 17.19 4.95
CA GLU A 594 7.19 17.95 6.21
C GLU A 594 7.26 17.05 7.45
N THR A 595 6.89 15.76 7.32
CA THR A 595 6.98 14.77 8.40
C THR A 595 8.43 14.48 8.80
N ARG A 596 9.34 14.48 7.83
CA ARG A 596 10.73 14.07 8.03
C ARG A 596 11.37 14.95 9.09
N SER A 597 11.98 14.35 10.12
CA SER A 597 12.67 15.08 11.20
C SER A 597 11.81 16.20 11.81
N PHE A 598 10.48 16.05 11.82
CA PHE A 598 9.59 17.07 12.37
C PHE A 598 9.90 17.30 13.86
N TYR A 599 9.97 16.22 14.63
CA TYR A 599 10.22 16.29 16.07
C TYR A 599 11.68 16.57 16.44
N ASP A 600 12.63 16.36 15.52
CA ASP A 600 14.01 16.85 15.69
C ASP A 600 14.06 18.38 15.61
N ARG A 601 13.25 18.96 14.72
CA ARG A 601 13.16 20.43 14.50
C ARG A 601 12.28 21.11 15.56
N TYR A 602 11.20 20.44 15.97
CA TYR A 602 10.19 20.99 16.87
C TYR A 602 9.85 19.99 17.99
N PRO A 603 10.76 19.76 18.95
CA PRO A 603 10.58 18.70 19.95
C PRO A 603 9.40 18.93 20.89
N GLN A 604 9.03 20.19 21.15
CA GLN A 604 7.93 20.57 22.03
C GLN A 604 6.61 20.81 21.28
N TRP A 605 6.58 20.66 19.96
CA TRP A 605 5.38 20.90 19.16
C TRP A 605 4.91 19.61 18.53
N SER A 606 3.62 19.31 18.63
CA SER A 606 3.07 18.11 17.99
C SER A 606 2.75 18.37 16.52
N ARG A 607 2.80 17.33 15.68
CA ARG A 607 2.29 17.43 14.30
C ARG A 607 0.81 17.80 14.27
N MET A 608 0.02 17.36 15.27
CA MET A 608 -1.36 17.79 15.43
C MET A 608 -1.46 19.29 15.73
N GLY A 609 -0.58 19.82 16.59
CA GLY A 609 -0.47 21.25 16.87
C GLY A 609 -0.19 22.07 15.61
N ARG A 610 0.65 21.57 14.71
CA ARG A 610 0.85 22.19 13.39
C ARG A 610 -0.41 22.16 12.52
N MET A 611 -1.13 21.03 12.48
CA MET A 611 -2.39 20.97 11.72
C MET A 611 -3.43 21.95 12.27
N VAL A 612 -3.57 22.06 13.59
CA VAL A 612 -4.47 23.03 14.23
C VAL A 612 -4.06 24.47 13.90
N GLN A 613 -2.77 24.79 13.93
CA GLN A 613 -2.28 26.11 13.54
C GLN A 613 -2.59 26.44 12.07
N ASP A 614 -2.37 25.50 11.16
CA ASP A 614 -2.68 25.68 9.74
C ASP A 614 -4.18 25.98 9.54
N VAL A 615 -5.07 25.33 10.30
CA VAL A 615 -6.52 25.62 10.28
C VAL A 615 -6.83 27.01 10.82
N SER A 616 -6.20 27.44 11.93
CA SER A 616 -6.39 28.80 12.44
C SER A 616 -5.98 29.85 11.41
N ALA A 617 -4.82 29.67 10.76
CA ALA A 617 -4.36 30.58 9.72
C ALA A 617 -5.25 30.55 8.45
N ALA A 618 -5.83 29.40 8.13
CA ALA A 618 -6.82 29.29 7.06
C ALA A 618 -8.06 30.13 7.36
N ILE A 619 -8.56 30.10 8.61
CA ILE A 619 -9.69 30.91 9.07
C ILE A 619 -9.36 32.40 9.00
N ASP A 620 -8.17 32.82 9.44
CA ASP A 620 -7.74 34.23 9.40
C ASP A 620 -7.76 34.79 7.96
N VAL A 621 -7.35 33.99 6.97
CA VAL A 621 -7.42 34.41 5.57
C VAL A 621 -8.85 34.42 5.05
N LEU A 622 -9.68 33.42 5.42
CA LEU A 622 -11.10 33.41 5.03
C LEU A 622 -11.87 34.61 5.58
N GLN A 623 -11.55 35.10 6.78
CA GLN A 623 -12.15 36.32 7.33
C GLN A 623 -11.87 37.58 6.48
N ALA A 624 -10.77 37.57 5.72
CA ALA A 624 -10.44 38.65 4.80
C ALA A 624 -11.02 38.44 3.39
N GLU A 625 -11.65 37.29 3.10
CA GLU A 625 -12.19 36.98 1.78
C GLU A 625 -13.57 37.63 1.57
N PRO A 626 -13.75 38.48 0.53
CA PRO A 626 -15.00 39.21 0.32
C PRO A 626 -16.21 38.33 0.02
N GLN A 627 -16.00 37.09 -0.45
CA GLN A 627 -17.08 36.17 -0.83
C GLN A 627 -17.45 35.16 0.27
N VAL A 628 -16.80 35.24 1.43
CA VAL A 628 -17.04 34.38 2.58
C VAL A 628 -17.90 35.14 3.59
N ASP A 629 -18.89 34.45 4.17
CA ASP A 629 -19.71 34.95 5.29
C ASP A 629 -18.94 34.96 6.62
#